data_AF-M2RDB8-F1
#
_entry.id   AF-M2RDB8-F1
#
_cell.length_a   1.000
_cell.length_b   1.000
_cell.length_c   1.000
_cell.angle_alpha   90.00
_cell.angle_beta   90.00
_cell.angle_gamma   90.00
#
_symmetry.space_group_name_H-M   'P 1'
#
loop_
_entity.id
_entity.type
_entity.pdbx_description
1 polymer ?
#
loop_
_entity_poly.entity_id
_entity_poly.type
_entity_poly.pdbx_seq_one_letter_code
_entity_poly.pdbx_strand_id
1 'polypeptide(L)'
;MSVSDKPYKLVLLGKIDSGKTSVLIRFFSGYFVQMYDPGIEDEYRTVMKVDDISIIIDVADPCSGDEFSILRDLYIKQSDGFILIYSITSKESFEEMKGFMKRFIELKTKMRMK
;
A
#
# COMPACT_ATOMS: atom_id res chain seq x y z
N MET A 1 17.26 2.68 -22.97
CA MET A 1 16.34 3.23 -21.95
C MET A 1 16.89 2.80 -20.61
N SER A 2 17.34 3.72 -19.76
CA SER A 2 17.84 3.38 -18.43
C SER A 2 16.65 3.02 -17.54
N VAL A 3 16.59 1.77 -17.13
CA VAL A 3 15.65 1.32 -16.08
C VAL A 3 16.34 1.58 -14.75
N SER A 4 15.62 2.11 -13.75
CA SER A 4 16.11 2.09 -12.38
C SER A 4 16.31 0.65 -11.92
N ASP A 5 17.54 0.25 -11.61
CA ASP A 5 17.86 -1.13 -11.17
C ASP A 5 17.20 -1.49 -9.82
N LYS A 6 16.86 -0.48 -9.01
CA LYS A 6 16.21 -0.67 -7.71
C LYS A 6 14.69 -0.54 -7.83
N PRO A 7 13.90 -1.53 -7.36
CA PRO A 7 12.46 -1.40 -7.27
C PRO A 7 12.05 -0.43 -6.16
N TYR A 8 11.02 0.37 -6.43
CA TYR A 8 10.34 1.20 -5.43
C TYR A 8 9.26 0.37 -4.74
N LYS A 9 9.38 0.21 -3.42
CA LYS A 9 8.44 -0.56 -2.62
C LYS A 9 7.31 0.33 -2.11
N LEU A 10 6.08 0.04 -2.52
CA LEU A 10 4.86 0.71 -2.08
C LEU A 10 4.01 -0.29 -1.27
N VAL A 11 3.28 0.23 -0.27
CA VAL A 11 2.32 -0.57 0.51
C VAL A 11 0.97 0.13 0.54
N LEU A 12 -0.11 -0.64 0.37
CA LEU A 12 -1.47 -0.14 0.55
C LEU A 12 -1.86 -0.21 2.03
N LEU A 13 -2.42 0.88 2.56
CA LEU A 13 -2.85 0.97 3.96
C LEU A 13 -4.26 1.57 4.03
N GLY A 14 -5.09 1.02 4.91
CA GLY A 14 -6.50 1.38 5.02
C GLY A 14 -7.30 0.31 5.73
N LYS A 15 -8.46 0.68 6.27
CA LYS A 15 -9.38 -0.23 6.96
C LYS A 15 -9.71 -1.46 6.09
N ILE A 16 -10.07 -2.57 6.72
CA ILE A 16 -10.76 -3.66 6.02
C ILE A 16 -11.96 -3.11 5.20
N ASP A 17 -12.21 -3.67 4.03
CA ASP A 17 -13.29 -3.23 3.12
C ASP A 17 -13.18 -1.79 2.59
N SER A 18 -12.03 -1.11 2.76
CA SER A 18 -11.81 0.21 2.14
C SER A 18 -11.54 0.16 0.63
N GLY A 19 -11.42 -1.04 0.04
CA GLY A 19 -11.22 -1.25 -1.39
C GLY A 19 -9.77 -1.28 -1.86
N LYS A 20 -8.81 -1.53 -0.96
CA LYS A 20 -7.37 -1.62 -1.28
C LYS A 20 -7.08 -2.56 -2.44
N THR A 21 -7.47 -3.82 -2.27
CA THR A 21 -7.26 -4.85 -3.29
C THR A 21 -7.99 -4.53 -4.58
N SER A 22 -9.21 -3.98 -4.50
CA SER A 22 -9.98 -3.59 -5.68
C SER A 22 -9.26 -2.52 -6.52
N VAL A 23 -8.63 -1.54 -5.86
CA VAL A 23 -7.80 -0.53 -6.54
C VAL A 23 -6.59 -1.19 -7.20
N LEU A 24 -5.94 -2.10 -6.49
CA LEU A 24 -4.74 -2.78 -6.97
C LEU A 24 -5.04 -3.68 -8.18
N ILE A 25 -6.02 -4.58 -8.06
CA ILE A 25 -6.46 -5.45 -9.15
C ILE A 25 -6.90 -4.64 -10.36
N ARG A 26 -7.65 -3.54 -10.16
CA ARG A 26 -8.07 -2.67 -11.27
C ARG A 26 -6.86 -2.05 -11.97
N PHE A 27 -5.86 -1.61 -11.21
CA PHE A 27 -4.65 -1.01 -11.75
C PHE A 27 -3.85 -2.02 -12.60
N PHE A 28 -3.66 -3.24 -12.11
CA PHE A 28 -2.84 -4.25 -12.79
C PHE A 28 -3.58 -5.00 -13.91
N SER A 29 -4.86 -5.30 -13.70
CA SER A 29 -5.62 -6.21 -14.58
C SER A 29 -6.57 -5.47 -15.55
N GLY A 30 -6.86 -4.18 -15.29
CA GLY A 30 -7.76 -3.38 -16.11
C GLY A 30 -9.26 -3.66 -15.91
N TYR A 31 -9.65 -4.70 -15.17
CA TYR A 31 -11.04 -5.00 -14.81
C TYR A 31 -11.27 -4.93 -13.30
N PHE A 32 -12.54 -4.86 -12.90
CA PHE A 32 -12.93 -4.88 -11.49
C PHE A 32 -13.45 -6.26 -11.10
N VAL A 33 -12.93 -6.81 -10.02
CA VAL A 33 -13.37 -8.09 -9.46
C VAL A 33 -14.24 -7.81 -8.24
N GLN A 34 -15.46 -8.38 -8.22
CA GLN A 34 -16.40 -8.22 -7.11
C GLN A 34 -16.09 -9.13 -5.92
N MET A 35 -15.45 -10.28 -6.16
CA MET A 35 -15.12 -11.26 -5.12
C MET A 35 -13.63 -11.19 -4.81
N TYR A 36 -13.30 -10.87 -3.56
CA TYR A 36 -11.93 -10.90 -3.05
C TYR A 36 -11.90 -11.70 -1.74
N ASP A 37 -10.77 -12.37 -1.47
CA ASP A 37 -10.52 -13.05 -0.21
C ASP A 37 -9.67 -12.15 0.71
N PRO A 38 -10.26 -11.53 1.75
CA PRO A 38 -9.56 -10.61 2.64
C PRO A 38 -8.45 -11.27 3.47
N GLY A 39 -8.36 -12.61 3.53
CA GLY A 39 -7.34 -13.34 4.28
C GLY A 39 -6.04 -13.57 3.50
N ILE A 40 -6.00 -13.22 2.21
CA ILE A 40 -4.83 -13.39 1.36
C ILE A 40 -4.06 -12.08 1.30
N GLU A 41 -2.74 -12.15 1.43
CA GLU A 41 -1.84 -11.05 1.13
C GLU A 41 -1.35 -11.20 -0.31
N ASP A 42 -1.35 -10.10 -1.06
CA ASP A 42 -0.85 -10.08 -2.42
C ASP A 42 0.32 -9.10 -2.57
N GLU A 43 1.33 -9.52 -3.35
CA GLU A 43 2.41 -8.66 -3.82
C GLU A 43 2.40 -8.62 -5.35
N TYR A 44 2.46 -7.42 -5.91
CA TYR A 44 2.46 -7.19 -7.35
C TYR A 44 3.72 -6.44 -7.78
N ARG A 45 4.36 -6.90 -8.86
CA ARG A 45 5.51 -6.23 -9.47
C ARG A 45 5.16 -5.76 -10.88
N THR A 46 5.49 -4.51 -11.21
CA THR A 46 5.37 -3.99 -12.58
C THR A 46 6.52 -3.06 -12.95
N VAL A 47 6.71 -2.87 -14.25
CA VAL A 47 7.54 -1.82 -14.81
C VAL A 47 6.63 -0.74 -15.36
N MET A 48 6.81 0.50 -14.93
CA MET A 48 6.06 1.64 -15.44
C MET A 48 6.96 2.78 -15.87
N LYS A 49 6.47 3.61 -16.78
CA LYS A 49 7.16 4.81 -17.24
C LYS A 49 6.62 6.01 -16.44
N VAL A 50 7.48 6.65 -15.66
CA VAL A 50 7.18 7.89 -14.91
C VAL A 50 8.18 8.93 -15.34
N ASP A 51 7.71 10.09 -15.80
CA ASP A 51 8.55 11.19 -16.32
C ASP A 51 9.61 10.71 -17.34
N ASP A 52 9.16 9.87 -18.27
CA ASP A 52 9.97 9.21 -19.30
C ASP A 52 11.04 8.20 -18.81
N ILE A 53 11.12 7.95 -17.50
CA ILE A 53 12.03 6.97 -16.89
C ILE A 53 11.26 5.68 -16.61
N SER A 54 11.83 4.54 -17.01
CA SER A 54 11.28 3.22 -16.66
C SER A 54 11.70 2.85 -15.24
N ILE A 55 10.73 2.61 -14.37
CA ILE A 55 10.96 2.22 -12.97
C ILE A 55 10.26 0.90 -12.68
N ILE A 56 10.85 0.12 -11.77
CA ILE A 56 10.24 -1.08 -11.22
C ILE A 56 9.48 -0.67 -9.95
N ILE A 57 8.23 -1.09 -9.83
CA ILE A 57 7.43 -0.89 -8.63
C ILE A 57 7.01 -2.24 -8.08
N ASP A 58 7.26 -2.43 -6.79
CA ASP A 58 6.73 -3.53 -5.98
C ASP A 58 5.63 -2.96 -5.09
N VAL A 59 4.41 -3.48 -5.22
CA VAL A 59 3.25 -3.04 -4.45
C VAL A 59 2.73 -4.19 -3.61
N ALA A 60 2.69 -4.00 -2.29
CA ALA A 60 2.09 -4.96 -1.36
C ALA A 60 0.68 -4.51 -0.94
N ASP A 61 -0.26 -5.45 -0.88
CA ASP A 61 -1.57 -5.34 -0.25
C ASP A 61 -1.65 -6.29 0.95
N PRO A 62 -1.18 -5.86 2.13
CA PRO A 62 -1.20 -6.69 3.31
C PRO A 62 -2.63 -6.96 3.79
N CYS A 63 -2.81 -8.14 4.37
CA CYS A 63 -4.06 -8.48 5.06
C CYS A 63 -4.44 -7.40 6.09
N SER A 64 -5.73 -7.08 6.12
CA SER A 64 -6.26 -5.94 6.87
C SER A 64 -6.99 -6.42 8.10
N GLY A 65 -6.34 -6.30 9.25
CA GLY A 65 -6.91 -6.58 10.56
C GLY A 65 -6.01 -6.05 11.66
N ASP A 66 -6.55 -5.85 12.86
CA ASP A 66 -5.79 -5.34 14.00
C ASP A 66 -4.74 -6.34 14.50
N GLU A 67 -5.02 -7.63 14.33
CA GLU A 67 -4.10 -8.75 14.58
C GLU A 67 -2.81 -8.69 13.74
N PHE A 68 -2.80 -7.96 12.61
CA PHE A 68 -1.64 -7.79 11.73
C PHE A 68 -0.85 -6.50 12.00
N SER A 69 -1.11 -5.79 13.10
CA SER A 69 -0.48 -4.51 13.43
C SER A 69 1.05 -4.53 13.46
N ILE A 70 1.66 -5.61 13.97
CA ILE A 70 3.14 -5.78 14.00
C ILE A 70 3.69 -5.91 12.57
N LEU A 71 3.03 -6.70 11.72
CA LEU A 71 3.41 -6.88 10.32
C LEU A 71 3.28 -5.56 9.54
N ARG A 72 2.20 -4.80 9.79
CA ARG A 72 1.99 -3.47 9.20
C ARG A 72 3.15 -2.51 9.49
N ASP A 73 3.63 -2.48 10.73
CA ASP A 73 4.79 -1.66 11.09
C ASP A 73 6.07 -2.09 10.35
N LEU A 74 6.23 -3.39 10.06
CA LEU A 74 7.34 -3.92 9.27
C LEU A 74 7.24 -3.45 7.82
N TYR A 75 6.08 -3.56 7.18
CA TYR A 75 5.85 -3.03 5.83
C TYR A 75 6.15 -1.54 5.75
N ILE A 76 5.66 -0.75 6.70
CA ILE A 76 5.90 0.70 6.76
C ILE A 76 7.41 1.01 6.85
N LYS A 77 8.17 0.24 7.63
CA LYS A 77 9.62 0.45 7.75
C LYS A 77 10.33 0.12 6.45
N GLN A 78 9.98 -0.99 5.80
CA GLN A 78 10.65 -1.49 4.60
C GLN A 78 10.21 -0.81 3.30
N SER A 79 9.05 -0.15 3.26
CA SER A 79 8.54 0.50 2.05
C SER A 79 9.22 1.85 1.79
N ASP A 80 9.38 2.20 0.51
CA ASP A 80 9.82 3.53 0.08
C ASP A 80 8.65 4.53 0.12
N GLY A 81 7.41 4.06 -0.06
CA GLY A 81 6.19 4.84 -0.02
C GLY A 81 4.98 4.04 0.43
N PHE A 82 3.83 4.69 0.51
CA PHE A 82 2.56 4.10 0.93
C PHE A 82 1.39 4.81 0.26
N ILE A 83 0.31 4.06 0.06
CA ILE A 83 -0.94 4.54 -0.53
C ILE A 83 -2.03 4.40 0.53
N LEU A 84 -2.57 5.52 0.98
CA LEU A 84 -3.64 5.56 1.98
C LEU A 84 -5.00 5.47 1.29
N ILE A 85 -5.80 4.46 1.63
CA ILE A 85 -7.09 4.18 1.01
C ILE A 85 -8.19 4.16 2.07
N TYR A 86 -9.24 4.93 1.83
CA TYR A 86 -10.47 4.94 2.62
C TYR A 86 -11.69 4.93 1.69
N SER A 87 -12.82 4.47 2.21
CA SER A 87 -14.09 4.53 1.50
C SER A 87 -14.82 5.83 1.82
N ILE A 88 -15.26 6.56 0.79
CA ILE A 88 -16.05 7.78 0.95
C ILE A 88 -17.41 7.53 1.63
N THR A 89 -17.91 6.30 1.60
CA THR A 89 -19.16 5.89 2.26
C THR A 89 -18.96 5.48 3.72
N SER A 90 -17.71 5.43 4.21
CA SER A 90 -17.38 5.03 5.58
C SER A 90 -16.49 6.06 6.25
N LYS A 91 -17.09 6.90 7.09
CA LYS A 91 -16.36 7.87 7.94
C LYS A 91 -15.32 7.19 8.82
N GLU A 92 -15.63 6.00 9.32
CA GLU A 92 -14.72 5.21 10.14
C GLU A 92 -13.43 4.84 9.39
N SER A 93 -13.55 4.42 8.12
CA SER A 93 -12.38 4.12 7.29
C SER A 93 -11.46 5.33 7.09
N PHE A 94 -12.04 6.54 7.06
CA PHE A 94 -11.29 7.79 6.97
C PHE A 94 -10.54 8.11 8.27
N GLU A 95 -11.17 7.93 9.44
CA GLU A 95 -10.50 8.15 10.72
C GLU A 95 -9.37 7.14 10.95
N GLU A 96 -9.57 5.87 10.58
CA GLU A 96 -8.52 4.85 10.69
C GLU A 96 -7.34 5.13 9.74
N MET A 97 -7.62 5.57 8.52
CA MET A 97 -6.61 6.02 7.56
C MET A 97 -5.72 7.15 8.13
N LYS A 98 -6.30 8.12 8.84
CA LYS A 98 -5.51 9.16 9.54
C LYS A 98 -4.61 8.55 10.62
N GLY A 99 -5.09 7.51 11.31
CA GLY A 99 -4.29 6.73 12.25
C GLY A 99 -3.05 6.12 11.59
N PHE A 100 -3.22 5.51 10.41
CA PHE A 100 -2.09 4.98 9.63
C PHE A 100 -1.13 6.07 9.18
N MET A 101 -1.64 7.22 8.73
CA MET A 101 -0.80 8.37 8.37
C MET A 101 0.08 8.82 9.55
N LYS A 102 -0.53 8.99 10.74
CA LYS A 102 0.19 9.39 11.95
C LYS A 102 1.26 8.35 12.30
N ARG A 103 0.91 7.07 12.28
CA ARG A 103 1.85 5.96 12.58
C ARG A 103 3.03 5.94 11.61
N PHE A 104 2.77 6.14 10.33
CA PHE A 104 3.83 6.22 9.31
C PHE A 104 4.81 7.36 9.60
N ILE A 105 4.30 8.57 9.85
CA ILE A 105 5.13 9.75 10.13
C ILE A 105 6.01 9.48 11.36
N GLU A 106 5.44 8.92 12.42
CA GLU A 106 6.19 8.58 13.64
C GLU A 106 7.34 7.59 13.36
N LEU A 107 7.08 6.51 12.61
CA LEU A 107 8.08 5.49 12.31
C LEU A 107 9.19 6.01 11.39
N LYS A 108 8.86 6.72 10.31
CA LYS A 108 9.86 7.27 9.39
C LYS A 108 10.67 8.41 10.01
N THR A 109 10.07 9.23 10.87
CA THR A 109 10.80 10.29 11.59
C THR A 109 11.84 9.68 12.53
N LYS A 110 11.47 8.65 13.29
CA LYS A 110 12.42 7.94 14.17
C LYS A 110 13.58 7.30 13.42
N MET A 111 13.33 6.80 12.20
CA MET A 111 14.38 6.22 11.35
C MET A 111 15.36 7.28 10.81
N ARG A 112 14.90 8.51 10.53
CA ARG A 112 15.76 9.60 10.05
C ARG A 112 16.66 10.22 11.13
N MET A 113 16.34 10.00 12.40
CA MET A 113 17.12 10.52 13.54
C MET A 113 18.19 9.55 14.06
N LYS A 114 18.33 8.38 13.43
CA LYS A 114 19.42 7.41 13.68
C LYS A 114 20.40 7.42 12.53
#